data_AF-A0A5T0Q9W1-F1
#
_entry.id   AF-A0A5T0Q9W1-F1
#
_cell.length_a   1.000
_cell.length_b   1.000
_cell.length_c   1.000
_cell.angle_alpha   90.00
_cell.angle_beta   90.00
_cell.angle_gamma   90.00
#
_symmetry.space_group_name_H-M   'P 1'
#
loop_
_entity.id
_entity.type
_entity.pdbx_description
1 polymer ?
#
loop_
_entity_poly.entity_id
_entity_poly.type
_entity_poly.pdbx_seq_one_letter_code
_entity_poly.pdbx_strand_id
1 'polypeptide(L)'
;CSGKIYLVDIEEERVDIQLLILFDMKDMFEYLSLYEMFVNNSFYKQFQQDDWYKANTLCEKNIEVIVRNVDISCFLPLLTYEQFLQNIPSMLESIPFQRILSERKNKFENAIVVSAGPSLAKQLSLLKVYQDKAVIFCADGALSMLEKEGIAPDYVTNLDYSDWPIKFFQNKENKTSLNVLSCATHPSLVHFLDNKSVVLRDDPL
;
A
#
# COMPACT_ATOMS: atom_id res chain seq x y z
N CYS A 1 13.37 -2.50 -17.56
CA CYS A 1 13.56 -1.13 -17.04
C CYS A 1 14.89 -0.59 -17.53
N SER A 2 14.91 0.49 -18.30
CA SER A 2 16.14 1.18 -18.69
C SER A 2 16.43 2.27 -17.66
N GLY A 3 17.47 2.11 -16.85
CA GLY A 3 17.94 3.19 -15.96
C GLY A 3 18.53 4.33 -16.77
N LYS A 4 18.39 5.57 -16.27
CA LYS A 4 19.07 6.76 -16.80
C LYS A 4 20.16 7.17 -15.81
N ILE A 5 21.27 7.68 -16.34
CA ILE A 5 22.35 8.24 -15.53
C ILE A 5 22.37 9.74 -15.77
N TYR A 6 22.25 10.52 -14.70
CA TYR A 6 22.41 11.97 -14.72
C TYR A 6 23.74 12.33 -14.06
N LEU A 7 24.52 13.19 -14.70
CA LEU A 7 25.76 13.71 -14.15
C LEU A 7 25.52 15.15 -13.73
N VAL A 8 25.86 15.45 -12.48
CA VAL A 8 25.70 16.78 -11.89
C VAL A 8 27.06 17.22 -11.35
N ASP A 9 27.47 18.42 -11.71
CA ASP A 9 28.66 19.07 -11.16
C ASP A 9 28.24 19.93 -9.96
N ILE A 10 28.78 19.64 -8.78
CA ILE A 10 28.44 20.34 -7.53
C ILE A 10 29.12 21.71 -7.40
N GLU A 11 30.16 21.96 -8.20
CA GLU A 11 30.91 23.22 -8.18
C GLU A 11 30.31 24.26 -9.15
N GLU A 12 29.34 23.87 -9.97
CA GLU A 12 28.67 24.77 -10.92
C GLU A 12 27.80 25.81 -10.19
N GLU A 13 27.91 27.09 -10.58
CA GLU A 13 27.27 28.22 -9.89
C GLU A 13 25.74 28.08 -9.79
N ARG A 14 25.11 27.39 -10.75
CA ARG A 14 23.66 27.21 -10.84
C ARG A 14 23.20 25.78 -10.61
N VAL A 15 24.00 24.98 -9.89
CA VAL A 15 23.67 23.58 -9.58
C VAL A 15 22.29 23.43 -8.92
N ASP A 16 21.90 24.35 -8.03
CA ASP A 16 20.57 24.34 -7.40
C ASP A 16 19.45 24.36 -8.44
N ILE A 17 19.53 25.24 -9.45
CA ILE A 17 18.50 25.34 -10.50
C ILE A 17 18.46 24.06 -11.33
N GLN A 18 19.63 23.47 -11.64
CA GLN A 18 19.70 22.21 -12.38
C GLN A 18 19.07 21.06 -11.60
N LEU A 19 19.34 20.97 -10.30
CA LEU A 19 18.76 19.96 -9.42
C LEU A 19 17.24 20.13 -9.27
N LEU A 20 16.74 21.36 -9.11
CA LEU A 20 15.30 21.62 -9.06
C LEU A 20 14.60 21.14 -10.34
N ILE A 21 15.14 21.47 -11.51
CA ILE A 21 14.59 21.03 -12.80
C ILE A 21 14.64 19.49 -12.93
N LEU A 22 15.77 18.88 -12.54
CA LEU A 22 15.96 17.43 -12.58
C LEU A 22 14.97 16.70 -11.67
N PHE A 23 14.77 17.20 -10.45
CA PHE A 23 13.88 16.61 -9.45
C PHE A 23 12.40 16.84 -9.75
N ASP A 24 12.05 17.93 -10.45
CA ASP A 24 10.68 18.20 -10.90
C ASP A 24 10.27 17.36 -12.14
N MET A 25 11.20 16.65 -12.79
CA MET A 25 10.85 15.74 -13.87
C MET A 25 10.01 14.57 -13.34
N LYS A 26 8.90 14.26 -14.01
CA LYS A 26 7.93 13.25 -13.57
C LYS A 26 8.56 11.89 -13.21
N ASP A 27 9.52 11.43 -14.00
CA ASP A 27 10.19 10.14 -13.81
C ASP A 27 11.20 10.13 -12.65
N MET A 28 11.61 11.28 -12.14
CA MET A 28 12.47 11.43 -10.96
C MET A 28 11.65 11.76 -9.71
N PHE A 29 10.66 12.64 -9.86
CA PHE A 29 9.80 13.14 -8.78
C PHE A 29 9.18 12.01 -7.95
N GLU A 30 8.66 10.97 -8.61
CA GLU A 30 8.03 9.80 -7.98
C GLU A 30 8.98 9.03 -7.06
N TYR A 31 10.30 9.17 -7.23
CA TYR A 31 11.32 8.45 -6.47
C TYR A 31 12.09 9.32 -5.48
N LEU A 32 11.81 10.63 -5.39
CA LEU A 32 12.58 11.53 -4.51
C LEU A 32 12.46 11.15 -3.03
N SER A 33 11.35 10.53 -2.61
CA SER A 33 11.17 10.01 -1.25
C SER A 33 12.08 8.83 -0.92
N LEU A 34 12.57 8.12 -1.94
CA LEU A 34 13.52 7.01 -1.82
C LEU A 34 14.97 7.47 -1.99
N TYR A 35 15.20 8.78 -2.09
CA TYR A 35 16.54 9.30 -2.24
C TYR A 35 17.43 8.84 -1.08
N GLU A 36 18.49 8.10 -1.43
CA GLU A 36 19.57 7.75 -0.53
C GLU A 36 20.87 7.90 -1.30
N MET A 37 21.88 8.51 -0.68
CA MET A 37 23.17 8.69 -1.32
C MET A 37 24.14 7.57 -0.96
N PHE A 38 24.59 6.85 -1.97
CA PHE A 38 25.51 5.73 -1.83
C PHE A 38 26.94 6.12 -2.18
N VAL A 39 27.89 5.84 -1.26
CA VAL A 39 29.33 6.00 -1.51
C VAL A 39 29.96 4.62 -1.66
N ASN A 40 30.26 4.24 -2.91
CA ASN A 40 30.75 2.88 -3.23
C ASN A 40 32.23 2.64 -2.86
N ASN A 41 33.03 3.68 -2.62
CA ASN A 41 34.47 3.52 -2.36
C ASN A 41 34.84 3.96 -0.93
N SER A 42 35.52 3.06 -0.20
CA SER A 42 35.98 3.30 1.17
C SER A 42 36.98 4.46 1.28
N PHE A 43 37.76 4.71 0.23
CA PHE A 43 38.69 5.84 0.17
C PHE A 43 37.95 7.18 0.23
N TYR A 44 36.96 7.40 -0.62
CA TYR A 44 36.18 8.64 -0.63
C TYR A 44 35.38 8.83 0.66
N LYS A 45 34.91 7.73 1.25
CA LYS A 45 34.23 7.75 2.55
C LYS A 45 35.14 8.25 3.69
N GLN A 46 36.45 7.97 3.62
CA GLN A 46 37.41 8.35 4.66
C GLN A 46 38.09 9.70 4.42
N PHE A 47 38.35 10.08 3.16
CA PHE A 47 39.21 11.22 2.83
C PHE A 47 38.51 12.38 2.11
N GLN A 48 37.29 12.18 1.62
CA GLN A 48 36.49 13.22 0.96
C GLN A 48 35.12 13.38 1.63
N GLN A 49 35.11 13.29 2.96
CA GLN A 49 33.88 13.28 3.73
C GLN A 49 33.06 14.57 3.54
N ASP A 50 33.75 15.70 3.48
CA ASP A 50 33.12 17.00 3.36
C ASP A 50 32.44 17.20 2.02
N ASP A 51 33.02 16.72 0.92
CA ASP A 51 32.51 16.96 -0.42
C ASP A 51 31.25 16.14 -0.71
N TRP A 52 31.21 14.86 -0.29
CA TRP A 52 29.95 14.12 -0.37
C TRP A 52 28.91 14.67 0.60
N TYR A 53 29.28 15.09 1.82
CA TYR A 53 28.32 15.67 2.76
C TYR A 53 27.68 16.95 2.19
N LYS A 54 28.48 17.81 1.56
CA LYS A 54 27.99 18.98 0.81
C LYS A 54 27.03 18.57 -0.31
N ALA A 55 27.41 17.59 -1.13
CA ALA A 55 26.57 17.09 -2.22
C ALA A 55 25.23 16.53 -1.70
N ASN A 56 25.26 15.75 -0.61
CA ASN A 56 24.04 15.22 0.02
C ASN A 56 23.12 16.35 0.48
N THR A 57 23.70 17.29 1.22
CA THR A 57 22.98 18.42 1.81
C THR A 57 22.34 19.28 0.70
N LEU A 58 23.03 19.43 -0.43
CA LEU A 58 22.53 20.14 -1.60
C LEU A 58 21.33 19.41 -2.21
N CYS A 59 21.42 18.09 -2.42
CA CYS A 59 20.30 17.29 -2.90
C CYS A 59 19.11 17.32 -1.93
N GLU A 60 19.32 17.08 -0.64
CA GLU A 60 18.26 17.08 0.39
C GLU A 60 17.50 18.41 0.44
N LYS A 61 18.22 19.55 0.39
CA LYS A 61 17.59 20.88 0.36
C LYS A 61 16.72 21.09 -0.88
N ASN A 62 17.22 20.71 -2.05
CA ASN A 62 16.47 20.88 -3.29
C ASN A 62 15.26 19.95 -3.35
N ILE A 63 15.40 18.70 -2.88
CA ILE A 63 14.27 17.76 -2.72
C ILE A 63 13.22 18.34 -1.76
N GLU A 64 13.65 18.88 -0.62
CA GLU A 64 12.76 19.49 0.36
C GLU A 64 11.95 20.66 -0.23
N VAL A 65 12.60 21.52 -1.03
CA VAL A 65 11.92 22.63 -1.73
C VAL A 65 10.88 22.10 -2.71
N ILE A 66 11.22 21.09 -3.51
CA ILE A 66 10.30 20.47 -4.47
C ILE A 66 9.11 19.83 -3.75
N VAL A 67 9.36 18.97 -2.76
CA VAL A 67 8.32 18.28 -1.99
C VAL A 67 7.38 19.26 -1.27
N ARG A 68 7.91 20.33 -0.67
CA ARG A 68 7.09 21.36 0.01
C ARG A 68 6.22 22.18 -0.96
N ASN A 69 6.70 22.40 -2.18
CA ASN A 69 5.98 23.14 -3.20
C ASN A 69 4.94 22.28 -3.93
N VAL A 70 5.02 20.95 -3.80
CA VAL A 70 4.00 20.06 -4.35
C VAL A 70 2.82 20.00 -3.41
N ASP A 71 1.66 20.36 -3.97
CA ASP A 71 0.36 20.37 -3.33
C ASP A 71 0.07 19.03 -2.61
N ILE A 72 -0.74 19.09 -1.55
CA ILE A 72 -1.17 17.98 -0.65
C ILE A 72 -1.62 16.72 -1.43
N SER A 73 -1.96 16.88 -2.71
CA SER A 73 -2.20 15.82 -3.71
C SER A 73 -1.16 14.70 -3.80
N CYS A 74 0.14 14.94 -3.53
CA CYS A 74 1.18 13.89 -3.62
C CYS A 74 1.44 13.14 -2.31
N PHE A 75 0.89 13.60 -1.18
CA PHE A 75 1.00 12.89 0.10
C PHE A 75 0.43 11.47 0.02
N LEU A 76 -0.72 11.31 -0.64
CA LEU A 76 -1.41 10.03 -0.71
C LEU A 76 -0.63 8.99 -1.56
N PRO A 77 -0.15 9.30 -2.78
CA PRO A 77 0.75 8.41 -3.51
C PRO A 77 2.01 8.01 -2.74
N LEU A 78 2.68 8.96 -2.08
CA LEU A 78 3.89 8.68 -1.31
C LEU A 78 3.61 7.77 -0.11
N LEU A 79 2.57 8.08 0.65
CA LEU A 79 2.14 7.28 1.80
C LEU A 79 1.77 5.84 1.37
N THR A 80 0.95 5.71 0.34
CA THR A 80 0.52 4.39 -0.15
C THR A 80 1.69 3.58 -0.75
N TYR A 81 2.68 4.25 -1.35
CA TYR A 81 3.91 3.61 -1.80
C TYR A 81 4.78 3.13 -0.63
N GLU A 82 4.94 3.94 0.41
CA GLU A 82 5.64 3.52 1.64
C GLU A 82 4.97 2.30 2.28
N GLN A 83 3.65 2.32 2.40
CA GLN A 83 2.87 1.20 2.93
C GLN A 83 3.01 -0.06 2.07
N PHE A 84 3.02 0.09 0.73
CA PHE A 84 3.33 -1.00 -0.18
C PHE A 84 4.69 -1.64 0.13
N LEU A 85 5.75 -0.83 0.24
CA LEU A 85 7.09 -1.34 0.55
C LEU A 85 7.11 -2.10 1.89
N GLN A 86 6.43 -1.58 2.91
CA GLN A 86 6.33 -2.24 4.22
C GLN A 86 5.53 -3.55 4.17
N ASN A 87 4.56 -3.67 3.25
CA ASN A 87 3.72 -4.84 3.10
C ASN A 87 4.33 -5.93 2.21
N ILE A 88 5.42 -5.67 1.47
CA ILE A 88 6.08 -6.65 0.59
C ILE A 88 6.38 -7.99 1.28
N PRO A 89 6.96 -8.04 2.50
CA PRO A 89 7.20 -9.31 3.19
C PRO A 89 5.92 -10.13 3.38
N SER A 90 4.85 -9.50 3.89
CA SER A 90 3.55 -10.16 4.08
C SER A 90 2.92 -10.58 2.76
N MET A 91 3.10 -9.81 1.68
CA MET A 91 2.67 -10.20 0.32
C MET A 91 3.34 -11.50 -0.12
N LEU A 92 4.66 -11.61 0.06
CA LEU A 92 5.46 -12.77 -0.36
C LEU A 92 5.18 -14.03 0.48
N GLU A 93 4.86 -13.86 1.76
CA GLU A 93 4.52 -14.95 2.67
C GLU A 93 3.05 -15.41 2.54
N SER A 94 2.18 -14.55 2.00
CA SER A 94 0.76 -14.84 1.85
C SER A 94 0.45 -15.93 0.80
N ILE A 95 -0.79 -16.44 0.84
CA ILE A 95 -1.26 -17.42 -0.15
C ILE A 95 -1.21 -16.77 -1.55
N PRO A 96 -0.52 -17.38 -2.54
CA PRO A 96 -0.44 -16.82 -3.87
C PRO A 96 -1.83 -16.61 -4.48
N PHE A 97 -2.12 -15.42 -4.98
CA PHE A 97 -3.43 -15.09 -5.55
C PHE A 97 -3.87 -16.05 -6.66
N GLN A 98 -2.92 -16.47 -7.51
CA GLN A 98 -3.17 -17.47 -8.56
C GLN A 98 -3.68 -18.81 -8.01
N ARG A 99 -3.21 -19.22 -6.83
CA ARG A 99 -3.69 -20.44 -6.17
C ARG A 99 -5.15 -20.30 -5.77
N ILE A 100 -5.52 -19.18 -5.15
CA ILE A 100 -6.90 -18.87 -4.77
C ILE A 100 -7.81 -18.91 -6.00
N LEU A 101 -7.39 -18.26 -7.10
CA LEU A 101 -8.11 -18.31 -8.36
C LEU A 101 -8.26 -19.74 -8.86
N SER A 102 -7.19 -20.54 -8.88
CA SER A 102 -7.24 -21.92 -9.39
C SER A 102 -8.16 -22.83 -8.57
N GLU A 103 -8.16 -22.69 -7.23
CA GLU A 103 -8.93 -23.55 -6.33
C GLU A 103 -10.41 -23.13 -6.25
N ARG A 104 -10.71 -21.83 -6.37
CA ARG A 104 -12.04 -21.24 -6.17
C ARG A 104 -12.80 -20.96 -7.48
N LYS A 105 -12.11 -20.95 -8.64
CA LYS A 105 -12.74 -20.66 -9.94
C LYS A 105 -13.86 -21.64 -10.26
N ASN A 106 -15.01 -21.10 -10.67
CA ASN A 106 -16.22 -21.85 -11.02
C ASN A 106 -16.76 -22.76 -9.90
N LYS A 107 -16.43 -22.50 -8.63
CA LYS A 107 -16.94 -23.24 -7.47
C LYS A 107 -18.26 -22.71 -6.92
N PHE A 108 -18.60 -21.48 -7.25
CA PHE A 108 -19.77 -20.78 -6.73
C PHE A 108 -20.63 -20.30 -7.90
N GLU A 109 -21.93 -20.56 -7.83
CA GLU A 109 -22.90 -20.07 -8.83
C GLU A 109 -23.25 -18.60 -8.58
N ASN A 110 -23.33 -18.21 -7.31
CA ASN A 110 -23.78 -16.89 -6.88
C ASN A 110 -22.74 -16.24 -5.99
N ALA A 111 -22.56 -14.93 -6.15
CA ALA A 111 -21.73 -14.10 -5.28
C ALA A 111 -22.55 -12.92 -4.75
N ILE A 112 -22.37 -12.59 -3.47
CA ILE A 112 -22.99 -11.45 -2.81
C ILE A 112 -21.88 -10.51 -2.35
N VAL A 113 -21.96 -9.25 -2.76
CA VAL A 113 -21.02 -8.20 -2.32
C VAL A 113 -21.74 -7.29 -1.33
N VAL A 114 -21.19 -7.19 -0.13
CA VAL A 114 -21.80 -6.49 1.00
C VAL A 114 -20.96 -5.26 1.33
N SER A 115 -21.63 -4.10 1.41
CA SER A 115 -21.01 -2.81 1.75
C SER A 115 -21.75 -2.17 2.92
N ALA A 116 -21.11 -1.23 3.62
CA ALA A 116 -21.63 -0.59 4.84
C ALA A 116 -22.75 0.46 4.58
N GLY A 117 -23.53 0.28 3.52
CA GLY A 117 -24.64 1.18 3.20
C GLY A 117 -25.81 1.05 4.19
N PRO A 118 -26.62 2.10 4.41
CA PRO A 118 -27.75 2.06 5.33
C PRO A 118 -28.85 1.06 4.92
N SER A 119 -28.88 0.65 3.65
CA SER A 119 -29.77 -0.40 3.15
C SER A 119 -29.41 -1.80 3.67
N LEU A 120 -28.18 -2.04 4.12
CA LEU A 120 -27.71 -3.34 4.61
C LEU A 120 -28.58 -3.85 5.75
N ALA A 121 -28.95 -2.98 6.70
CA ALA A 121 -29.77 -3.35 7.85
C ALA A 121 -31.09 -4.04 7.47
N LYS A 122 -31.67 -3.69 6.32
CA LYS A 122 -32.92 -4.29 5.82
C LYS A 122 -32.71 -5.68 5.23
N GLN A 123 -31.48 -6.01 4.83
CA GLN A 123 -31.13 -7.23 4.11
C GLN A 123 -30.43 -8.29 4.99
N LEU A 124 -30.04 -7.95 6.23
CA LEU A 124 -29.31 -8.86 7.12
C LEU A 124 -30.06 -10.18 7.36
N SER A 125 -31.37 -10.13 7.58
CA SER A 125 -32.19 -11.33 7.78
C SER A 125 -32.20 -12.24 6.55
N LEU A 126 -32.25 -11.65 5.35
CA LEU A 126 -32.20 -12.38 4.09
C LEU A 126 -30.81 -12.97 3.87
N LEU A 127 -29.75 -12.17 4.03
CA LEU A 127 -28.36 -12.60 3.92
C LEU A 127 -28.08 -13.83 4.80
N LYS A 128 -28.56 -13.84 6.04
CA LYS A 128 -28.39 -14.96 6.96
C LYS A 128 -29.01 -16.27 6.46
N VAL A 129 -30.15 -16.20 5.78
CA VAL A 129 -30.83 -17.37 5.20
C VAL A 129 -30.11 -17.91 3.97
N TYR A 130 -29.40 -17.05 3.24
CA TYR A 130 -28.75 -17.39 1.97
C TYR A 130 -27.22 -17.51 2.08
N GLN A 131 -26.64 -17.39 3.28
CA GLN A 131 -25.18 -17.39 3.45
C GLN A 131 -24.49 -18.65 2.93
N ASP A 132 -25.13 -19.82 3.04
CA ASP A 132 -24.56 -21.08 2.55
C ASP A 132 -24.79 -21.33 1.04
N LYS A 133 -25.51 -20.43 0.35
CA LYS A 133 -25.92 -20.58 -1.06
C LYS A 133 -25.16 -19.68 -2.02
N ALA A 134 -24.37 -18.75 -1.49
CA ALA A 134 -23.61 -17.80 -2.28
C ALA A 134 -22.31 -17.46 -1.56
N VAL A 135 -21.27 -17.17 -2.31
CA VAL A 135 -20.02 -16.67 -1.74
C VAL A 135 -20.18 -15.21 -1.33
N ILE A 136 -19.82 -14.87 -0.10
CA ILE A 136 -20.00 -13.52 0.45
C ILE A 136 -18.67 -12.77 0.48
N PHE A 137 -18.62 -11.67 -0.27
CA PHE A 137 -17.57 -10.66 -0.20
C PHE A 137 -18.04 -9.50 0.66
N CYS A 138 -17.29 -9.17 1.70
CA CYS A 138 -17.62 -8.11 2.64
C CYS A 138 -16.58 -6.99 2.57
N ALA A 139 -17.03 -5.75 2.37
CA ALA A 139 -16.19 -4.60 2.66
C ALA A 139 -15.94 -4.54 4.18
N ASP A 140 -14.71 -4.23 4.59
CA ASP A 140 -14.29 -4.04 5.99
C ASP A 140 -15.32 -3.30 6.87
N GLY A 141 -15.86 -2.17 6.42
CA GLY A 141 -16.81 -1.38 7.18
C GLY A 141 -18.14 -2.11 7.48
N ALA A 142 -18.50 -3.12 6.69
CA ALA A 142 -19.70 -3.92 6.91
C ALA A 142 -19.47 -5.10 7.86
N LEU A 143 -18.21 -5.52 8.06
CA LEU A 143 -17.85 -6.73 8.79
C LEU A 143 -18.55 -6.81 10.16
N SER A 144 -18.41 -5.74 10.96
CA SER A 144 -18.97 -5.69 12.30
C SER A 144 -20.51 -5.80 12.35
N MET A 145 -21.21 -5.46 11.26
CA MET A 145 -22.66 -5.58 11.15
C MET A 145 -23.08 -7.01 10.79
N LEU A 146 -22.33 -7.69 9.92
CA LEU A 146 -22.57 -9.10 9.60
C LEU A 146 -22.30 -10.01 10.80
N GLU A 147 -21.17 -9.81 11.49
CA GLU A 147 -20.80 -10.63 12.65
C GLU A 147 -21.84 -10.53 13.78
N LYS A 148 -22.38 -9.33 14.05
CA LYS A 148 -23.45 -9.15 15.06
C LYS A 148 -24.70 -9.97 14.80
N GLU A 149 -25.00 -10.23 13.53
CA GLU A 149 -26.14 -11.05 13.11
C GLU A 149 -25.74 -12.53 12.92
N GLY A 150 -24.49 -12.90 13.20
CA GLY A 150 -23.97 -14.26 13.02
C GLY A 150 -23.89 -14.67 11.55
N ILE A 151 -23.54 -13.74 10.67
CA ILE A 151 -23.27 -13.99 9.26
C ILE A 151 -21.76 -13.98 9.07
N ALA A 152 -21.19 -15.10 8.60
CA ALA A 152 -19.77 -15.23 8.37
C ALA A 152 -19.45 -14.98 6.88
N PRO A 153 -18.77 -13.87 6.52
CA PRO A 153 -18.36 -13.66 5.14
C PRO A 153 -17.21 -14.62 4.74
N ASP A 154 -17.14 -15.00 3.47
CA ASP A 154 -16.04 -15.82 2.95
C ASP A 154 -14.77 -14.99 2.73
N TYR A 155 -14.95 -13.76 2.25
CA TYR A 155 -13.88 -12.82 1.99
C TYR A 155 -14.17 -11.47 2.64
N VAL A 156 -13.15 -10.87 3.27
CA VAL A 156 -13.22 -9.50 3.76
C VAL A 156 -12.19 -8.65 3.04
N THR A 157 -12.62 -7.55 2.43
CA THR A 157 -11.75 -6.68 1.64
C THR A 157 -11.46 -5.36 2.36
N ASN A 158 -10.22 -4.90 2.28
CA ASN A 158 -9.84 -3.56 2.72
C ASN A 158 -8.97 -2.88 1.65
N LEU A 159 -9.29 -1.61 1.37
CA LEU A 159 -8.57 -0.75 0.43
C LEU A 159 -7.97 0.49 1.13
N ASP A 160 -8.33 0.73 2.38
CA ASP A 160 -8.06 1.98 3.07
C ASP A 160 -6.60 2.02 3.58
N TYR A 161 -5.93 3.14 3.30
CA TYR A 161 -4.55 3.41 3.70
C TYR A 161 -4.45 3.88 5.15
N SER A 162 -5.58 4.23 5.78
CA SER A 162 -5.63 4.62 7.18
C SER A 162 -5.73 3.42 8.12
N ASP A 163 -5.44 3.63 9.40
CA ASP A 163 -5.50 2.61 10.45
C ASP A 163 -6.92 2.43 11.03
N TRP A 164 -7.88 3.29 10.66
CA TRP A 164 -9.27 3.21 11.12
C TRP A 164 -9.93 1.84 10.95
N PRO A 165 -9.73 1.12 9.84
CA PRO A 165 -10.42 -0.14 9.61
C PRO A 165 -10.08 -1.22 10.63
N ILE A 166 -8.95 -1.12 11.35
CA ILE A 166 -8.58 -2.04 12.45
C ILE A 166 -9.74 -2.22 13.43
N LYS A 167 -10.53 -1.16 13.68
CA LYS A 167 -11.70 -1.20 14.56
C LYS A 167 -12.77 -2.21 14.10
N PHE A 168 -12.91 -2.42 12.79
CA PHE A 168 -13.87 -3.38 12.25
C PHE A 168 -13.42 -4.82 12.43
N PHE A 169 -12.11 -5.07 12.60
CA PHE A 169 -11.52 -6.41 12.74
C PHE A 169 -11.30 -6.85 14.20
N GLN A 170 -11.74 -6.07 15.19
CA GLN A 170 -11.49 -6.36 16.62
C GLN A 170 -12.26 -7.57 17.16
N ASN A 171 -13.33 -7.99 16.49
CA ASN A 171 -14.12 -9.15 16.91
C ASN A 171 -13.40 -10.46 16.61
N LYS A 172 -13.51 -11.41 17.55
CA LYS A 172 -12.81 -12.70 17.51
C LYS A 172 -13.37 -13.71 16.48
N GLU A 173 -14.47 -13.38 15.81
CA GLU A 173 -15.19 -14.28 14.89
C GLU A 173 -14.62 -14.28 13.47
N ASN A 174 -13.79 -13.31 13.10
CA ASN A 174 -13.10 -13.25 11.81
C ASN A 174 -11.99 -14.31 11.63
N LYS A 175 -12.15 -15.52 12.18
CA LYS A 175 -11.18 -16.61 12.06
C LYS A 175 -11.39 -17.46 10.81
N THR A 176 -12.55 -17.39 10.17
CA THR A 176 -12.92 -18.26 9.04
C THR A 176 -12.83 -17.56 7.68
N SER A 177 -12.96 -16.24 7.64
CA SER A 177 -12.88 -15.44 6.41
C SER A 177 -11.44 -15.30 5.91
N LEU A 178 -11.27 -15.25 4.60
CA LEU A 178 -10.00 -14.86 3.98
C LEU A 178 -9.96 -13.33 3.82
N ASN A 179 -8.99 -12.67 4.45
CA ASN A 179 -8.86 -11.21 4.30
C ASN A 179 -8.07 -10.91 3.02
N VAL A 180 -8.61 -10.07 2.14
CA VAL A 180 -7.99 -9.63 0.90
C VAL A 180 -7.71 -8.14 1.00
N LEU A 181 -6.45 -7.79 1.14
CA LEU A 181 -6.01 -6.43 1.44
C LEU A 181 -5.36 -5.80 0.21
N SER A 182 -5.48 -4.49 0.07
CA SER A 182 -4.69 -3.73 -0.89
C SER A 182 -3.22 -3.71 -0.48
N CYS A 183 -2.31 -3.64 -1.44
CA CYS A 183 -0.91 -3.37 -1.19
C CYS A 183 -0.68 -2.05 -0.44
N ALA A 184 -1.61 -1.10 -0.62
CA ALA A 184 -1.64 0.18 0.07
C ALA A 184 -2.42 0.16 1.39
N THR A 185 -2.79 -1.00 1.92
CA THR A 185 -3.44 -1.09 3.24
C THR A 185 -2.46 -0.68 4.34
N HIS A 186 -2.95 0.01 5.38
CA HIS A 186 -2.12 0.40 6.50
C HIS A 186 -1.39 -0.81 7.13
N PRO A 187 -0.06 -0.78 7.30
CA PRO A 187 0.75 -1.91 7.78
C PRO A 187 0.25 -2.49 9.11
N SER A 188 -0.18 -1.65 10.06
CA SER A 188 -0.76 -2.12 11.33
C SER A 188 -1.93 -3.09 11.15
N LEU A 189 -2.77 -2.92 10.12
CA LEU A 189 -3.86 -3.86 9.86
C LEU A 189 -3.33 -5.17 9.26
N VAL A 190 -2.37 -5.10 8.34
CA VAL A 190 -1.70 -6.27 7.76
C VAL A 190 -1.07 -7.12 8.89
N HIS A 191 -0.32 -6.49 9.79
CA HIS A 191 0.30 -7.15 10.94
C HIS A 191 -0.72 -7.69 11.94
N PHE A 192 -1.84 -7.00 12.14
CA PHE A 192 -2.92 -7.46 13.02
C PHE A 192 -3.59 -8.73 12.49
N LEU A 193 -3.76 -8.83 11.17
CA LEU A 193 -4.38 -9.98 10.51
C LEU A 193 -3.38 -11.12 10.24
N ASP A 194 -2.09 -10.80 10.16
CA ASP A 194 -0.97 -11.73 9.99
C ASP A 194 -1.22 -12.69 8.80
N ASN A 195 -0.91 -13.98 8.95
CA ASN A 195 -1.05 -15.05 7.96
C ASN A 195 -2.49 -15.32 7.48
N LYS A 196 -3.48 -14.54 7.93
CA LYS A 196 -4.89 -14.65 7.52
C LYS A 196 -5.26 -13.66 6.44
N SER A 197 -4.27 -12.98 5.85
CA SER A 197 -4.47 -11.98 4.83
C SER A 197 -3.69 -12.29 3.55
N VAL A 198 -4.26 -11.87 2.43
CA VAL A 198 -3.65 -11.91 1.11
C VAL A 198 -3.57 -10.46 0.66
N VAL A 199 -2.36 -9.96 0.50
CA VAL A 199 -2.11 -8.57 0.09
C VAL A 199 -1.90 -8.55 -1.42
N LEU A 200 -2.77 -7.84 -2.13
CA LEU A 200 -2.80 -7.79 -3.60
C LEU A 200 -2.22 -6.49 -4.13
N ARG A 201 -1.47 -6.60 -5.23
CA ARG A 201 -1.00 -5.44 -6.00
C ARG A 201 -1.99 -5.14 -7.12
N ASP A 202 -2.29 -3.86 -7.31
CA ASP A 202 -2.95 -3.34 -8.52
C ASP A 202 -1.93 -3.29 -9.68
N ASP A 203 -1.58 -4.44 -10.25
CA ASP A 203 -0.94 -4.47 -11.57
C ASP A 203 -1.98 -4.93 -12.60
N PRO A 204 -2.14 -4.23 -13.73
CA PRO A 204 -2.84 -4.79 -14.87
C PRO A 204 -2.05 -6.01 -15.36
N LEU A 205 -2.65 -7.19 -15.23
CA LEU A 205 -2.16 -8.44 -15.85
C LEU A 205 -1.99 -8.31 -17.36
#